data_AF-A0A0B9A2C3-F1
#
_entry.id   AF-A0A0B9A2C3-F1
#
_cell.length_a   1.000
_cell.length_b   1.000
_cell.length_c   1.000
_cell.angle_alpha   90.00
_cell.angle_beta   90.00
_cell.angle_gamma   90.00
#
_symmetry.space_group_name_H-M   'P 1'
#
loop_
_entity.id
_entity.type
_entity.pdbx_description
1 polymer ?
#
loop_
_entity_poly.entity_id
_entity_poly.type
_entity_poly.pdbx_seq_one_letter_code
_entity_poly.pdbx_strand_id
1 'polypeptide(L)'
;MQLSLIALGFLAGMGHALEPDHLAAVGAMATGRNSRRSMVLRGAAWGLGHTLTLLAICSAVILLGMALTGRTAALLESAVGFMLILLGGDVLWRMRKARVHFHLHDHSDGERHFHAHSHLGERAPHDASRHEHSHPHKFPLKALAVGLVHGAAGSAALLTLAVASVGDPLLAVIYVLLFGVGSIAGMAALSFVASWPLGYAERVALRLHRALNLSLAVLALGLGLHTIYANLPGVLGAA
;
A
#
# COMPACT_ATOMS: atom_id res chain seq x y z
N MET A 1 -12.66 -21.95 -12.39
CA MET A 1 -11.65 -22.10 -11.32
C MET A 1 -10.40 -21.22 -11.51
N GLN A 2 -9.77 -21.19 -12.69
CA GLN A 2 -8.51 -20.43 -12.87
C GLN A 2 -8.72 -18.90 -12.89
N LEU A 3 -9.73 -18.38 -13.59
CA LEU A 3 -9.99 -16.93 -13.66
C LEU A 3 -10.40 -16.31 -12.32
N SER A 4 -11.19 -17.05 -11.52
CA SER A 4 -11.61 -16.61 -10.18
C SER A 4 -10.44 -16.52 -9.21
N LEU A 5 -9.47 -17.43 -9.30
CA LEU A 5 -8.24 -17.39 -8.49
C LEU A 5 -7.35 -16.20 -8.87
N ILE A 6 -7.27 -15.90 -10.17
CA ILE A 6 -6.55 -14.73 -10.70
C ILE A 6 -7.15 -13.43 -10.17
N ALA A 7 -8.46 -13.28 -10.31
CA ALA A 7 -9.19 -12.11 -9.84
C ALA A 7 -9.07 -11.97 -8.32
N LEU A 8 -9.20 -13.07 -7.57
CA LEU A 8 -9.12 -13.07 -6.11
C LEU A 8 -7.74 -12.63 -5.63
N GLY A 9 -6.66 -13.23 -6.14
CA GLY A 9 -5.29 -12.87 -5.75
C GLY A 9 -5.00 -11.40 -6.03
N PHE A 10 -5.30 -10.93 -7.24
CA PHE A 10 -5.09 -9.53 -7.62
C PHE A 10 -5.91 -8.55 -6.77
N LEU A 11 -7.21 -8.78 -6.59
CA LEU A 11 -8.07 -7.89 -5.81
C LEU A 11 -7.73 -7.92 -4.31
N ALA A 12 -7.34 -9.08 -3.78
CA ALA A 12 -6.87 -9.20 -2.41
C ALA A 12 -5.58 -8.40 -2.22
N GLY A 13 -4.64 -8.51 -3.17
CA GLY A 13 -3.41 -7.71 -3.19
C GLY A 13 -3.68 -6.20 -3.24
N MET A 14 -4.64 -5.76 -4.05
CA MET A 14 -5.07 -4.35 -4.07
C MET A 14 -5.70 -3.92 -2.74
N GLY A 15 -6.53 -4.77 -2.14
CA GLY A 15 -7.16 -4.53 -0.84
C GLY A 15 -6.15 -4.44 0.29
N HIS A 16 -5.09 -5.25 0.26
CA HIS A 16 -4.02 -5.26 1.24
C HIS A 16 -3.31 -3.90 1.36
N ALA A 17 -3.15 -3.18 0.24
CA ALA A 17 -2.56 -1.85 0.25
C ALA A 17 -3.37 -0.81 1.07
N LEU A 18 -4.60 -1.13 1.48
CA LEU A 18 -5.48 -0.28 2.28
C LEU A 18 -5.41 -0.59 3.79
N GLU A 19 -4.53 -1.48 4.21
CA GLU A 19 -4.35 -1.79 5.63
C GLU A 19 -3.79 -0.58 6.41
N PRO A 20 -4.04 -0.48 7.73
CA PRO A 20 -3.72 0.71 8.50
C PRO A 20 -2.23 1.09 8.48
N ASP A 21 -1.34 0.10 8.48
CA ASP A 21 0.11 0.27 8.40
C ASP A 21 0.56 0.83 7.03
N HIS A 22 -0.06 0.36 5.96
CA HIS A 22 0.14 0.85 4.60
C HIS A 22 -0.35 2.29 4.44
N LEU A 23 -1.54 2.59 4.97
CA LEU A 23 -2.09 3.95 5.00
C LEU A 23 -1.18 4.91 5.79
N ALA A 24 -0.67 4.48 6.95
CA ALA A 24 0.27 5.26 7.75
C ALA A 24 1.58 5.54 7.00
N ALA A 25 2.15 4.52 6.34
CA ALA A 25 3.37 4.67 5.55
C ALA A 25 3.20 5.61 4.36
N VAL A 26 2.09 5.48 3.60
CA VAL A 26 1.78 6.40 2.49
C VAL A 26 1.56 7.82 3.01
N GLY A 27 0.83 7.98 4.11
CA GLY A 27 0.62 9.29 4.75
C GLY A 27 1.94 9.97 5.09
N ALA A 28 2.88 9.23 5.68
CA ALA A 28 4.21 9.74 6.01
C ALA A 28 5.01 10.13 4.75
N MET A 29 4.99 9.29 3.72
CA MET A 29 5.69 9.54 2.45
C MET A 29 5.05 10.64 1.60
N ALA A 30 3.76 10.93 1.81
CA ALA A 30 3.03 11.98 1.09
C ALA A 30 3.35 13.39 1.58
N THR A 31 3.94 13.52 2.77
CA THR A 31 4.27 14.82 3.36
C THR A 31 5.28 15.61 2.52
N GLY A 32 5.02 16.91 2.33
CA GLY A 32 5.86 17.84 1.56
C GLY A 32 5.39 18.07 0.12
N ARG A 33 6.12 18.91 -0.64
CA ARG A 33 5.79 19.24 -2.04
C ARG A 33 6.21 18.10 -2.96
N ASN A 34 5.21 17.38 -3.47
CA ASN A 34 5.40 16.19 -4.29
C ASN A 34 4.58 16.29 -5.57
N SER A 35 5.18 16.06 -6.74
CA SER A 35 4.41 15.95 -7.98
C SER A 35 3.61 14.64 -7.97
N ARG A 36 2.43 14.63 -8.63
CA ARG A 36 1.58 13.43 -8.73
C ARG A 36 2.34 12.22 -9.28
N ARG A 37 3.16 12.45 -10.32
CA ARG A 37 4.02 11.41 -10.91
C ARG A 37 5.03 10.86 -9.91
N SER A 38 5.67 11.73 -9.11
CA SER A 38 6.65 11.31 -8.11
C SER A 38 6.00 10.50 -6.97
N MET A 39 4.76 10.83 -6.59
CA MET A 39 3.97 10.05 -5.63
C MET A 39 3.66 8.65 -6.15
N VAL A 40 3.19 8.54 -7.39
CA VAL A 40 2.90 7.24 -8.01
C VAL A 40 4.16 6.39 -8.14
N LEU A 41 5.28 6.97 -8.59
CA LEU A 41 6.56 6.23 -8.67
C LEU A 41 7.05 5.74 -7.30
N ARG A 42 6.89 6.55 -6.24
CA ARG A 42 7.21 6.12 -4.87
C ARG A 42 6.31 4.99 -4.42
N GLY A 43 5.00 5.10 -4.65
CA GLY A 43 4.04 4.04 -4.35
C GLY A 43 4.35 2.73 -5.09
N ALA A 44 4.66 2.80 -6.37
CA ALA A 44 5.00 1.64 -7.18
C ALA A 44 6.33 0.98 -6.75
N ALA A 45 7.36 1.77 -6.45
CA ALA A 45 8.63 1.22 -5.96
C ALA A 45 8.51 0.62 -4.56
N TRP A 46 7.71 1.24 -3.69
CA TRP A 46 7.35 0.69 -2.39
C TRP A 46 6.62 -0.65 -2.53
N GLY A 47 5.58 -0.70 -3.38
CA GLY A 47 4.90 -1.94 -3.72
C GLY A 47 5.81 -3.00 -4.32
N LEU A 48 6.77 -2.61 -5.14
CA LEU A 48 7.74 -3.54 -5.71
C LEU A 48 8.61 -4.19 -4.62
N GLY A 49 9.14 -3.41 -3.67
CA GLY A 49 9.94 -3.93 -2.57
C GLY A 49 9.13 -4.87 -1.67
N HIS A 50 7.88 -4.50 -1.40
CA HIS A 50 6.95 -5.32 -0.63
C HIS A 50 6.69 -6.67 -1.32
N THR A 51 6.32 -6.64 -2.60
CA THR A 51 6.05 -7.82 -3.41
C THR A 51 7.27 -8.73 -3.55
N LEU A 52 8.48 -8.17 -3.72
CA LEU A 52 9.70 -8.96 -3.79
C LEU A 52 9.93 -9.75 -2.49
N THR A 53 9.68 -9.12 -1.35
CA THR A 53 9.89 -9.77 -0.04
C THR A 53 8.83 -10.83 0.23
N LEU A 54 7.56 -10.53 -0.08
CA LEU A 54 6.48 -11.52 -0.03
C LEU A 54 6.77 -12.72 -0.92
N LEU A 55 7.14 -12.49 -2.18
CA LEU A 55 7.49 -13.57 -3.10
C LEU A 55 8.65 -14.40 -2.57
N ALA A 56 9.70 -13.78 -2.04
CA ALA A 56 10.84 -14.50 -1.49
C ALA A 56 10.46 -15.35 -0.28
N ILE A 57 9.82 -14.77 0.73
CA ILE A 57 9.46 -15.47 1.97
C ILE A 57 8.41 -16.54 1.71
N CYS A 58 7.30 -16.19 1.05
CA CYS A 58 6.22 -17.13 0.78
C CYS A 58 6.69 -18.27 -0.13
N SER A 59 7.45 -17.99 -1.20
CA SER A 59 7.95 -19.08 -2.07
C SER A 59 8.91 -19.99 -1.31
N ALA A 60 9.74 -19.44 -0.43
CA ALA A 60 10.64 -20.26 0.39
C ALA A 60 9.85 -21.12 1.39
N VAL A 61 8.80 -20.59 2.01
CA VAL A 61 7.88 -21.35 2.88
C VAL A 61 7.17 -22.47 2.11
N ILE A 62 6.60 -22.15 0.94
CA ILE A 62 5.80 -23.07 0.12
C ILE A 62 6.66 -24.17 -0.50
N LEU A 63 7.79 -23.82 -1.12
CA LEU A 63 8.61 -24.75 -1.90
C LEU A 63 9.59 -25.55 -1.04
N LEU A 64 10.11 -24.95 0.04
CA LEU A 64 11.08 -25.61 0.93
C LEU A 64 10.41 -26.19 2.18
N GLY A 65 9.10 -26.01 2.35
CA GLY A 65 8.36 -26.46 3.54
C GLY A 65 8.82 -25.80 4.83
N MET A 66 9.45 -24.62 4.76
CA MET A 66 9.93 -23.92 5.94
C MET A 66 8.77 -23.33 6.72
N ALA A 67 8.71 -23.57 8.02
CA ALA A 67 7.76 -22.90 8.90
C ALA A 67 8.36 -21.61 9.46
N LEU A 68 7.62 -20.50 9.36
CA LEU A 68 7.93 -19.29 10.12
C LEU A 68 7.71 -19.58 11.60
N THR A 69 8.79 -19.59 12.38
CA THR A 69 8.69 -19.69 13.84
C THR A 69 8.01 -18.43 14.40
N GLY A 70 7.34 -18.56 15.54
CA GLY A 70 6.74 -17.40 16.22
C GLY A 70 7.76 -16.29 16.52
N ARG A 71 9.02 -16.66 16.80
CA ARG A 71 10.12 -15.71 17.01
C ARG A 71 10.49 -14.96 15.73
N THR A 72 10.61 -15.65 14.59
CA THR A 72 10.93 -14.99 13.31
C THR A 72 9.81 -14.08 12.86
N ALA A 73 8.55 -14.48 13.01
CA ALA A 73 7.40 -13.63 12.70
C ALA A 73 7.40 -12.37 13.57
N ALA A 74 7.59 -12.51 14.90
CA ALA A 74 7.64 -11.39 15.82
C ALA A 74 8.80 -10.42 15.54
N LEU A 75 9.97 -10.91 15.11
CA LEU A 75 11.10 -10.07 14.72
C LEU A 75 10.80 -9.25 13.46
N LEU A 76 10.16 -9.86 12.46
CA LEU A 76 9.75 -9.19 11.24
C LEU A 76 8.70 -8.10 11.53
N GLU A 77 7.68 -8.43 12.34
CA GLU A 77 6.69 -7.45 12.82
C GLU A 77 7.32 -6.31 13.61
N SER A 78 8.28 -6.61 14.49
CA SER A 78 9.01 -5.59 15.26
C SER A 78 9.81 -4.65 14.35
N ALA A 79 10.40 -5.17 13.26
CA ALA A 79 11.12 -4.35 12.29
C ALA A 79 10.19 -3.35 11.57
N VAL A 80 8.97 -3.78 11.22
CA VAL A 80 7.95 -2.88 10.65
C VAL A 80 7.50 -1.84 11.67
N GLY A 81 7.25 -2.24 12.91
CA GLY A 81 6.92 -1.30 13.99
C GLY A 81 7.99 -0.23 14.18
N PHE A 82 9.27 -0.63 14.22
CA PHE A 82 10.39 0.32 14.33
C PHE A 82 10.46 1.25 13.12
N MET A 83 10.27 0.72 11.90
CA MET A 83 10.22 1.52 10.69
C MET A 83 9.07 2.55 10.71
N LEU A 84 7.88 2.18 11.19
CA LEU A 84 6.75 3.12 11.33
C LEU A 84 7.07 4.23 12.33
N ILE A 85 7.74 3.91 13.45
CA ILE A 85 8.23 4.92 14.41
C ILE A 85 9.20 5.90 13.73
N LEU A 86 10.14 5.39 12.94
CA LEU A 86 11.10 6.24 12.20
C LEU A 86 10.41 7.15 11.18
N LEU A 87 9.44 6.61 10.41
CA LEU A 87 8.68 7.39 9.43
C LEU A 87 7.84 8.48 10.11
N GLY A 88 7.13 8.15 11.20
CA GLY A 88 6.37 9.12 11.97
C GLY A 88 7.28 10.20 12.61
N GLY A 89 8.42 9.78 13.14
CA GLY A 89 9.44 10.70 13.69
C GLY A 89 10.01 11.66 12.65
N ASP A 90 10.30 11.18 11.43
CA ASP A 90 10.77 12.01 10.31
C ASP A 90 9.72 13.07 9.92
N VAL A 91 8.43 12.70 9.88
CA VAL A 91 7.34 13.65 9.64
C VAL A 91 7.31 14.74 10.73
N LEU A 92 7.32 14.35 12.01
CA LEU A 92 7.31 15.29 13.13
C LEU A 92 8.53 16.22 13.11
N TRP A 93 9.71 15.68 12.81
CA TRP A 93 10.94 16.45 12.69
C TRP A 93 10.87 17.48 11.56
N ARG A 94 10.39 17.07 10.38
CA ARG A 94 10.21 17.98 9.23
C ARG A 94 9.22 19.08 9.54
N MET A 95 8.10 18.76 10.20
CA MET A 95 7.10 19.76 10.61
C MET A 95 7.70 20.79 11.57
N ARG A 96 8.47 20.35 12.58
CA ARG A 96 9.17 21.24 13.51
C ARG A 96 10.19 22.13 12.79
N LYS A 97 11.01 21.55 11.90
CA LYS A 97 12.04 22.29 11.16
C LYS A 97 11.46 23.29 10.17
N ALA A 98 10.33 22.98 9.54
CA ALA A 98 9.68 23.83 8.55
C ALA A 98 8.99 25.07 9.15
N ARG A 99 8.88 25.21 10.48
CA ARG A 99 8.15 26.30 11.18
C ARG A 99 6.86 26.67 10.44
N VAL A 100 6.02 25.66 10.19
CA VAL A 100 4.78 25.87 9.44
C VAL A 100 3.85 26.74 10.28
N HIS A 101 3.62 27.98 9.83
CA HIS A 101 2.66 28.89 10.42
C HIS A 101 1.38 28.86 9.58
N PHE A 102 0.25 28.93 10.26
CA PHE A 102 -1.06 29.02 9.64
C PHE A 102 -1.48 30.49 9.61
N HIS A 103 -1.66 31.06 8.42
CA HIS A 103 -2.15 32.42 8.25
C HIS A 103 -3.49 32.43 7.50
N LEU A 104 -4.43 33.26 7.99
CA LEU A 104 -5.61 33.68 7.25
C LEU A 104 -5.20 34.86 6.37
N HIS A 105 -5.43 34.78 5.06
CA HIS A 105 -5.37 35.94 4.18
C HIS A 105 -6.78 36.24 3.65
N ASP A 106 -7.13 37.53 3.63
CA ASP A 106 -8.19 38.06 2.76
C ASP A 106 -7.51 38.44 1.43
N HIS A 107 -7.96 37.85 0.32
CA HIS A 107 -7.62 38.36 -1.00
C HIS A 107 -8.42 39.63 -1.30
N SER A 108 -7.92 40.48 -2.22
CA SER A 108 -8.67 41.64 -2.75
C SER A 108 -10.03 41.28 -3.36
N ASP A 109 -10.25 40.00 -3.63
CA ASP A 109 -11.44 39.42 -4.23
C ASP A 109 -12.49 38.96 -3.19
N GLY A 110 -12.21 39.15 -1.88
CA GLY A 110 -13.17 38.95 -0.80
C GLY A 110 -13.31 37.51 -0.28
N GLU A 111 -12.57 36.54 -0.84
CA GLU A 111 -12.51 35.18 -0.29
C GLU A 111 -11.38 35.03 0.75
N ARG A 112 -11.71 34.38 1.87
CA ARG A 112 -10.75 33.99 2.91
C ARG A 112 -10.25 32.59 2.66
N HIS A 113 -8.94 32.45 2.54
CA HIS A 113 -8.31 31.15 2.33
C HIS A 113 -7.35 30.86 3.50
N PHE A 114 -7.35 29.61 3.97
CA PHE A 114 -6.43 29.13 5.01
C PHE A 114 -5.24 28.43 4.36
N HIS A 115 -4.06 29.05 4.43
CA HIS A 115 -2.84 28.51 3.84
C HIS A 115 -1.79 28.23 4.92
N ALA A 116 -1.11 27.08 4.79
CA ALA A 116 0.04 26.71 5.60
C ALA A 116 1.32 26.92 4.78
N HIS A 117 2.25 27.76 5.25
CA HIS A 117 3.54 27.98 4.59
C HIS A 117 4.72 27.93 5.56
N SER A 118 5.94 27.76 5.02
CA SER A 118 7.20 27.66 5.77
C SER A 118 8.14 28.83 5.41
N HIS A 119 8.58 29.62 6.38
CA HIS A 119 9.54 30.73 6.16
C HIS A 119 11.01 30.31 6.23
N LEU A 120 11.38 29.17 5.65
CA LEU A 120 12.79 28.78 5.59
C LEU A 120 13.50 29.59 4.49
N GLY A 121 13.90 30.84 4.81
CA GLY A 121 14.83 31.64 3.99
C GLY A 121 14.37 33.02 3.48
N GLU A 122 13.22 33.56 3.88
CA GLU A 122 12.73 34.84 3.33
C GLU A 122 13.13 36.07 4.18
N ARG A 123 13.86 37.00 3.57
CA ARG A 123 14.14 38.37 4.09
C ARG A 123 13.59 39.49 3.19
N ALA A 124 12.81 39.19 2.15
CA ALA A 124 12.31 40.20 1.21
C ALA A 124 10.82 40.01 0.88
N PRO A 125 10.08 41.10 0.58
CA PRO A 125 8.69 41.02 0.15
C PRO A 125 8.62 40.40 -1.24
N HIS A 126 7.56 39.61 -1.46
CA HIS A 126 7.37 38.79 -2.65
C HIS A 126 7.36 39.62 -3.94
N ASP A 127 8.36 39.38 -4.80
CA ASP A 127 8.18 39.54 -6.23
C ASP A 127 8.90 38.41 -6.98
N ALA A 128 8.16 37.76 -7.88
CA ALA A 128 8.60 36.80 -8.89
C ALA A 128 9.72 35.81 -8.51
N SER A 129 9.47 34.86 -7.59
CA SER A 129 10.36 33.68 -7.47
C SER A 129 10.16 32.74 -8.67
N ARG A 130 10.95 32.96 -9.72
CA ARG A 130 11.07 32.06 -10.87
C ARG A 130 11.47 30.67 -10.39
N HIS A 131 10.69 29.69 -10.82
CA HIS A 131 10.81 28.29 -10.47
C HIS A 131 12.02 27.62 -11.15
N GLU A 132 13.13 27.45 -10.43
CA GLU A 132 14.16 26.46 -10.77
C GLU A 132 13.96 25.20 -9.92
N HIS A 133 13.59 24.08 -10.56
CA HIS A 133 13.49 22.79 -9.90
C HIS A 133 14.40 21.78 -10.59
N SER A 134 15.46 21.37 -9.90
CA SER A 134 16.28 20.24 -10.33
C SER A 134 15.52 18.93 -10.10
N HIS A 135 15.23 18.19 -11.18
CA HIS A 135 14.63 16.87 -11.12
C HIS A 135 15.69 15.80 -10.78
N PRO A 136 15.65 15.12 -9.63
CA PRO A 136 16.34 13.84 -9.53
C PRO A 136 15.45 12.81 -10.24
N HIS A 137 15.79 12.47 -11.48
CA HIS A 137 15.27 11.32 -12.25
C HIS A 137 15.64 9.96 -11.63
N LYS A 138 15.99 9.91 -10.34
CA LYS A 138 16.51 8.72 -9.69
C LYS A 138 15.35 7.86 -9.18
N PHE A 139 15.45 6.56 -9.42
CA PHE A 139 14.54 5.57 -8.87
C PHE A 139 14.41 5.74 -7.34
N PRO A 140 13.20 5.70 -6.75
CA PRO A 140 12.98 6.02 -5.35
C PRO A 140 13.41 4.86 -4.42
N LEU A 141 14.72 4.68 -4.27
CA LEU A 141 15.35 3.62 -3.47
C LEU A 141 14.87 3.58 -2.01
N LYS A 142 14.60 4.74 -1.41
CA LYS A 142 14.05 4.82 -0.05
C LYS A 142 12.68 4.14 0.04
N ALA A 143 11.82 4.37 -0.95
CA ALA A 143 10.50 3.76 -0.99
C ALA A 143 10.60 2.25 -1.22
N LEU A 144 11.51 1.80 -2.09
CA LEU A 144 11.83 0.38 -2.27
C LEU A 144 12.29 -0.27 -0.97
N ALA A 145 13.22 0.36 -0.23
CA ALA A 145 13.74 -0.16 1.03
C ALA A 145 12.65 -0.27 2.11
N VAL A 146 11.80 0.76 2.23
CA VAL A 146 10.60 0.71 3.08
C VAL A 146 9.72 -0.47 2.66
N GLY A 147 9.57 -0.71 1.35
CA GLY A 147 8.77 -1.81 0.82
C GLY A 147 9.33 -3.16 1.22
N LEU A 148 10.64 -3.35 1.08
CA LEU A 148 11.32 -4.58 1.47
C LEU A 148 11.07 -4.92 2.94
N VAL A 149 11.20 -3.94 3.84
CA VAL A 149 10.95 -4.15 5.27
C VAL A 149 9.46 -4.42 5.53
N HIS A 150 8.57 -3.65 4.90
CA HIS A 150 7.12 -3.76 5.11
C HIS A 150 6.56 -5.11 4.62
N GLY A 151 7.03 -5.61 3.48
CA GLY A 151 6.62 -6.92 2.94
C GLY A 151 7.16 -8.12 3.71
N ALA A 152 8.07 -7.89 4.66
CA ALA A 152 8.64 -8.94 5.48
C ALA A 152 7.71 -9.37 6.62
N ALA A 153 6.78 -8.51 7.06
CA ALA A 153 5.95 -8.74 8.24
C ALA A 153 4.45 -8.89 7.94
N GLY A 154 3.74 -9.65 8.77
CA GLY A 154 2.27 -9.72 8.87
C GLY A 154 1.54 -10.31 7.65
N SER A 155 1.75 -9.73 6.48
CA SER A 155 1.14 -10.11 5.21
C SER A 155 1.62 -11.48 4.70
N ALA A 156 2.90 -11.82 4.91
CA ALA A 156 3.42 -13.15 4.59
C ALA A 156 2.75 -14.26 5.41
N ALA A 157 2.49 -14.03 6.70
CA ALA A 157 1.87 -15.03 7.58
C ALA A 157 0.39 -15.30 7.21
N LEU A 158 -0.38 -14.24 6.96
CA LEU A 158 -1.78 -14.37 6.52
C LEU A 158 -1.88 -14.96 5.10
N LEU A 159 -0.98 -14.55 4.20
CA LEU A 159 -0.94 -15.05 2.83
C LEU A 159 -0.50 -16.52 2.77
N THR A 160 0.49 -16.92 3.56
CA THR A 160 0.91 -18.33 3.65
C THR A 160 -0.19 -19.23 4.21
N LEU A 161 -0.98 -18.75 5.19
CA LEU A 161 -2.13 -19.50 5.69
C LEU A 161 -3.21 -19.70 4.62
N ALA A 162 -3.55 -18.64 3.88
CA ALA A 162 -4.50 -18.73 2.75
C ALA A 162 -3.99 -19.69 1.68
N VAL A 163 -2.70 -19.64 1.37
CA VAL A 163 -2.06 -20.46 0.35
C VAL A 163 -1.91 -21.94 0.77
N ALA A 164 -1.68 -22.23 2.05
CA ALA A 164 -1.59 -23.61 2.55
C ALA A 164 -2.88 -24.41 2.32
N SER A 165 -4.04 -23.74 2.21
CA SER A 165 -5.32 -24.37 1.92
C SER A 165 -5.51 -24.83 0.45
N VAL A 166 -4.63 -24.41 -0.46
CA VAL A 166 -4.77 -24.64 -1.91
C VAL A 166 -4.29 -26.05 -2.32
N GLY A 167 -3.42 -26.68 -1.53
CA GLY A 167 -2.91 -28.04 -1.79
C GLY A 167 -1.91 -28.19 -2.96
N ASP A 168 -1.85 -27.22 -3.89
CA ASP A 168 -0.91 -27.18 -5.03
C ASP A 168 0.16 -26.07 -4.84
N PRO A 169 1.46 -26.43 -4.67
CA PRO A 169 2.56 -25.48 -4.49
C PRO A 169 2.80 -24.52 -5.67
N LEU A 170 2.49 -24.91 -6.91
CA LEU A 170 2.66 -24.02 -8.06
C LEU A 170 1.54 -22.98 -8.11
N LEU A 171 0.30 -23.41 -7.88
CA LEU A 171 -0.87 -22.53 -7.82
C LEU A 171 -0.73 -21.51 -6.67
N ALA A 172 -0.17 -21.96 -5.56
CA ALA A 172 0.23 -21.17 -4.40
C ALA A 172 1.20 -20.02 -4.76
N VAL A 173 2.29 -20.31 -5.47
CA VAL A 173 3.25 -19.30 -5.91
C VAL A 173 2.64 -18.33 -6.91
N ILE A 174 1.82 -18.83 -7.84
CA ILE A 174 1.07 -17.99 -8.80
C ILE A 174 0.13 -17.03 -8.05
N TYR A 175 -0.55 -17.50 -7.01
CA TYR A 175 -1.41 -16.66 -6.17
C TYR A 175 -0.63 -15.54 -5.48
N VAL A 176 0.54 -15.85 -4.90
CA VAL A 176 1.42 -14.83 -4.29
C VAL A 176 1.89 -13.80 -5.31
N LEU A 177 2.23 -14.23 -6.53
CA LEU A 177 2.63 -13.32 -7.61
C LEU A 177 1.50 -12.36 -7.98
N LEU A 178 0.27 -12.88 -8.15
CA LEU A 178 -0.89 -12.08 -8.49
C LEU A 178 -1.29 -11.13 -7.38
N PHE A 179 -1.21 -11.59 -6.12
CA PHE A 179 -1.33 -10.75 -4.94
C PHE A 179 -0.32 -9.61 -4.99
N GLY A 180 0.95 -9.92 -5.24
CA GLY A 180 2.01 -8.92 -5.36
C GLY A 180 1.78 -7.89 -6.48
N VAL A 181 1.29 -8.32 -7.64
CA VAL A 181 0.91 -7.40 -8.73
C VAL A 181 -0.25 -6.51 -8.30
N GLY A 182 -1.25 -7.08 -7.63
CA GLY A 182 -2.36 -6.36 -7.02
C GLY A 182 -1.90 -5.31 -6.00
N SER A 183 -0.96 -5.67 -5.13
CA SER A 183 -0.40 -4.76 -4.12
C SER A 183 0.39 -3.61 -4.74
N ILE A 184 1.20 -3.87 -5.78
CA ILE A 184 1.89 -2.79 -6.52
C ILE A 184 0.86 -1.80 -7.10
N ALA A 185 -0.20 -2.31 -7.74
CA ALA A 185 -1.26 -1.48 -8.29
C ALA A 185 -2.01 -0.71 -7.19
N GLY A 186 -2.36 -1.37 -6.09
CA GLY A 186 -3.05 -0.78 -4.93
C GLY A 186 -2.23 0.33 -4.27
N MET A 187 -0.94 0.10 -4.02
CA MET A 187 -0.05 1.09 -3.39
C MET A 187 0.23 2.29 -4.31
N ALA A 188 0.37 2.05 -5.62
CA ALA A 188 0.48 3.12 -6.61
C ALA A 188 -0.80 3.96 -6.69
N ALA A 189 -1.98 3.31 -6.68
CA ALA A 189 -3.28 3.98 -6.67
C ALA A 189 -3.51 4.77 -5.38
N LEU A 190 -3.19 4.19 -4.22
CA LEU A 190 -3.30 4.87 -2.93
C LEU A 190 -2.39 6.11 -2.88
N SER A 191 -1.15 5.98 -3.38
CA SER A 191 -0.21 7.11 -3.46
C SER A 191 -0.68 8.20 -4.43
N PHE A 192 -1.38 7.82 -5.51
CA PHE A 192 -2.03 8.78 -6.41
C PHE A 192 -3.16 9.53 -5.70
N VAL A 193 -4.05 8.81 -5.01
CA VAL A 193 -5.17 9.41 -4.26
C VAL A 193 -4.65 10.34 -3.16
N ALA A 194 -3.59 9.95 -2.46
CA ALA A 194 -2.93 10.76 -1.44
C ALA A 194 -2.28 12.05 -1.99
N SER A 195 -2.12 12.17 -3.32
CA SER A 195 -1.62 13.40 -3.96
C SER A 195 -2.69 14.47 -4.22
N TRP A 196 -3.97 14.17 -3.95
CA TRP A 196 -5.10 15.10 -4.07
C TRP A 196 -5.36 15.81 -2.71
N PRO A 197 -5.99 17.01 -2.63
CA PRO A 197 -6.31 17.66 -1.37
C PRO A 197 -7.03 16.72 -0.41
N LEU A 198 -6.61 16.79 0.86
CA LEU A 198 -6.94 15.84 1.92
C LEU A 198 -8.44 15.48 2.01
N GLY A 199 -9.34 16.46 1.85
CA GLY A 199 -10.79 16.24 1.93
C GLY A 199 -11.43 15.50 0.73
N TYR A 200 -10.72 15.33 -0.39
CA TYR A 200 -11.15 14.51 -1.52
C TYR A 200 -10.53 13.11 -1.48
N ALA A 201 -9.27 13.02 -1.06
CA ALA A 201 -8.52 11.77 -0.95
C ALA A 201 -9.20 10.75 -0.01
N GLU A 202 -9.65 11.20 1.16
CA GLU A 202 -10.32 10.35 2.17
C GLU A 202 -11.61 9.71 1.62
N ARG A 203 -12.47 10.50 0.96
CA ARG A 203 -13.75 10.02 0.41
C ARG A 203 -13.56 8.99 -0.71
N VAL A 204 -12.54 9.15 -1.55
CA VAL A 204 -12.25 8.21 -2.63
C VAL A 204 -11.62 6.93 -2.10
N ALA A 205 -10.67 7.01 -1.15
CA ALA A 205 -10.07 5.84 -0.53
C ALA A 205 -11.11 4.94 0.15
N LEU A 206 -12.06 5.54 0.89
CA LEU A 206 -13.16 4.81 1.53
C LEU A 206 -14.11 4.14 0.52
N ARG A 207 -14.42 4.81 -0.60
CA ARG A 207 -15.24 4.22 -1.67
C ARG A 207 -14.52 3.06 -2.35
N LEU A 208 -13.23 3.22 -2.64
CA LEU A 208 -12.41 2.18 -3.27
C LEU A 208 -12.30 0.95 -2.35
N HIS A 209 -12.08 1.15 -1.05
CA HIS A 209 -12.07 0.08 -0.05
C HIS A 209 -13.38 -0.70 -0.03
N ARG A 210 -14.53 0.00 0.02
CA ARG A 210 -15.85 -0.64 0.00
C ARG A 210 -16.09 -1.41 -1.30
N ALA A 211 -15.72 -0.83 -2.44
CA ALA A 211 -15.89 -1.49 -3.74
C ALA A 211 -15.04 -2.77 -3.82
N LEU A 212 -13.77 -2.71 -3.42
CA LEU A 212 -12.88 -3.88 -3.39
C LEU A 212 -13.41 -4.98 -2.48
N ASN A 213 -13.82 -4.65 -1.25
CA ASN A 213 -14.37 -5.63 -0.32
C ASN A 213 -15.66 -6.27 -0.84
N LEU A 214 -16.54 -5.49 -1.47
CA LEU A 214 -17.75 -6.02 -2.08
C LEU A 214 -17.42 -6.98 -3.24
N SER A 215 -16.45 -6.61 -4.09
CA SER A 215 -15.99 -7.47 -5.18
C SER A 215 -15.38 -8.78 -4.65
N LEU A 216 -14.54 -8.72 -3.61
CA LEU A 216 -13.97 -9.90 -2.96
C LEU A 216 -15.05 -10.80 -2.37
N ALA A 217 -16.04 -10.23 -1.68
CA ALA A 217 -17.15 -10.98 -1.11
C ALA A 217 -18.00 -11.68 -2.19
N VAL A 218 -18.32 -10.99 -3.29
CA VAL A 218 -19.05 -11.58 -4.43
C VAL A 218 -18.26 -12.72 -5.07
N LEU A 219 -16.96 -12.54 -5.27
CA LEU A 219 -16.10 -13.61 -5.81
C LEU A 219 -16.02 -14.81 -4.86
N ALA A 220 -15.90 -14.59 -3.55
CA ALA A 220 -15.87 -15.66 -2.55
C ALA A 220 -17.19 -16.44 -2.52
N LEU A 221 -18.34 -15.75 -2.54
CA LEU A 221 -19.65 -16.38 -2.63
C LEU A 221 -19.81 -17.21 -3.91
N GLY A 222 -19.39 -16.66 -5.06
CA GLY A 222 -19.42 -17.37 -6.33
C GLY A 222 -18.55 -18.62 -6.34
N LEU A 223 -17.35 -18.55 -5.76
CA LEU A 223 -16.43 -19.69 -5.62
C LEU A 223 -17.02 -20.76 -4.70
N GLY A 224 -17.62 -20.36 -3.57
CA GLY A 224 -18.29 -21.27 -2.64
C GLY A 224 -19.46 -22.03 -3.29
N LEU A 225 -20.34 -21.31 -3.99
CA LEU A 225 -21.46 -21.91 -4.73
C LEU A 225 -20.98 -22.88 -5.80
N HIS A 226 -19.94 -22.52 -6.56
CA HIS A 226 -19.36 -23.40 -7.57
C HIS A 226 -18.77 -24.67 -6.95
N THR A 227 -18.10 -24.55 -5.80
CA THR A 227 -17.51 -25.68 -5.07
C THR A 227 -18.59 -26.64 -4.56
N ILE A 228 -19.69 -26.09 -4.02
CA ILE A 228 -20.86 -26.89 -3.60
C ILE A 228 -21.44 -27.64 -4.80
N TYR A 229 -21.69 -26.93 -5.90
CA TYR A 229 -22.25 -27.53 -7.12
C TYR A 229 -21.36 -28.64 -7.68
N ALA A 230 -20.04 -28.44 -7.73
CA ALA A 230 -19.09 -29.41 -8.26
C ALA A 230 -19.01 -30.71 -7.41
N ASN A 231 -19.23 -30.61 -6.10
CA ASN A 231 -19.18 -31.76 -5.19
C ASN A 231 -20.57 -32.38 -4.92
N LEU A 232 -21.64 -31.74 -5.39
CA LEU A 232 -23.02 -32.20 -5.20
C LEU A 232 -23.28 -33.64 -5.67
N PRO A 233 -22.74 -34.11 -6.83
CA PRO A 233 -22.92 -35.50 -7.27
C PRO A 233 -22.30 -36.53 -6.32
N GLY A 234 -21.11 -36.22 -5.76
CA GLY A 234 -20.43 -37.06 -4.78
C GLY A 234 -21.17 -37.13 -3.44
N VAL A 235 -21.82 -36.03 -3.03
CA VAL A 235 -22.67 -35.98 -1.82
C VAL A 235 -23.97 -36.76 -2.02
N LEU A 236 -24.56 -36.71 -3.21
CA LEU A 236 -25.82 -37.40 -3.53
C LEU A 236 -25.64 -38.90 -3.86
N GLY A 237 -24.41 -39.42 -3.83
CA GLY A 237 -24.11 -40.83 -4.12
C GLY A 237 -24.32 -41.22 -5.58
N ALA A 238 -24.37 -40.24 -6.48
CA ALA A 238 -24.48 -40.47 -7.93
C ALA A 238 -23.05 -40.49 -8.53
N ALA A 239 -22.42 -41.66 -8.49
CA ALA A 239 -21.20 -41.97 -9.23
C ALA A 239 -21.45 -43.16 -10.17
#